data_AF-A0A2G2GIG6-F1
#
_entry.id   AF-A0A2G2GIG6-F1
#
_cell.length_a   1.000
_cell.length_b   1.000
_cell.length_c   1.000
_cell.angle_alpha   90.00
_cell.angle_beta   90.00
_cell.angle_gamma   90.00
#
_symmetry.space_group_name_H-M   'P 1'
#
loop_
_entity.id
_entity.type
_entity.pdbx_description
1 polymer ?
#
loop_
_entity_poly.entity_id
_entity_poly.type
_entity_poly.pdbx_seq_one_letter_code
_entity_poly.pdbx_strand_id
1 'polypeptide(L)'
;MNSKYKLSFVSALGGGLLGGLIISVLMLFVILPKFTHQLLNTDTAQPGMDILAAYSCPRGETKNIYLRGIEDGFSQNEQEPSRIHERLMGFESMKHVAKHSRDYDEFGNDKTLVDYFEIPKNISKGQFLISLKALNQYSNNDSITFNNYLELDFDTAITHRYFMSMPINNLPQSPFWQQYGETLFSVSLDQLILSKNTITPKNINTILDYIQNGVTPQDISSILDVAVQDDTVVDFMAVTVCEKPLLHMGMTFTESTGYKNIARNISILSCDQDPTQRFCNPITGDTLCSTPLPLACFKPDTLTLPDILKESPGTARLWTGSHISYSTPVRGDQFKTIADANQACATQFGHDWRVASHHDGVPGSLYAQTTKRIPKQRLWIDIKDQPYGTCWARQ
;
A
#
# COMPACT_ATOMS: atom_id res chain seq x y z
N MET A 1 0.74 5.35 -84.84
CA MET A 1 0.17 4.46 -83.82
C MET A 1 0.78 4.84 -82.47
N ASN A 2 -0.07 5.32 -81.56
CA ASN A 2 -0.13 5.23 -80.09
C ASN A 2 1.19 5.15 -79.30
N SER A 3 1.38 5.82 -78.15
CA SER A 3 0.60 6.82 -77.41
C SER A 3 1.54 7.39 -76.33
N LYS A 4 1.37 8.68 -76.05
CA LYS A 4 1.78 9.42 -74.85
C LYS A 4 1.25 8.70 -73.58
N TYR A 5 1.83 8.84 -72.38
CA TYR A 5 1.59 9.96 -71.46
C TYR A 5 2.71 10.09 -70.40
N LYS A 6 3.11 11.34 -70.15
CA LYS A 6 3.82 11.80 -68.94
C LYS A 6 2.79 11.99 -67.83
N LEU A 7 3.08 11.53 -66.61
CA LEU A 7 2.29 11.85 -65.42
C LEU A 7 3.14 12.73 -64.50
N SER A 8 2.79 14.02 -64.45
CA SER A 8 3.25 14.96 -63.42
C SER A 8 2.26 14.91 -62.26
N PHE A 9 2.74 14.81 -61.02
CA PHE A 9 1.92 14.93 -59.83
C PHE A 9 2.29 16.22 -59.09
N VAL A 10 1.40 17.22 -59.18
CA VAL A 10 1.34 18.39 -58.30
C VAL A 10 -0.13 18.65 -57.98
N SER A 11 -0.50 18.46 -56.72
CA SER A 11 -1.67 19.04 -56.03
C SER A 11 -1.47 18.74 -54.54
N ALA A 12 -1.15 19.71 -53.67
CA ALA A 12 -1.93 20.82 -53.16
C ALA A 12 -3.08 20.40 -52.22
N LEU A 13 -2.83 20.56 -50.91
CA LEU A 13 -3.69 21.12 -49.86
C LEU A 13 -5.22 20.92 -49.98
N GLY A 14 -5.79 20.23 -48.99
CA GLY A 14 -7.19 20.38 -48.61
C GLY A 14 -7.75 19.19 -47.85
N GLY A 15 -7.87 19.29 -46.52
CA GLY A 15 -8.68 18.35 -45.74
C GLY A 15 -8.04 17.84 -44.44
N GLY A 16 -7.59 18.72 -43.56
CA GLY A 16 -7.10 18.34 -42.24
C GLY A 16 -7.70 19.22 -41.18
N LEU A 17 -8.97 19.00 -40.79
CA LEU A 17 -9.55 19.56 -39.56
C LEU A 17 -10.87 18.91 -39.06
N LEU A 18 -11.32 17.79 -39.64
CA LEU A 18 -12.54 17.08 -39.18
C LEU A 18 -12.36 15.58 -38.89
N GLY A 19 -11.18 14.99 -39.16
CA GLY A 19 -10.90 13.57 -38.88
C GLY A 19 -10.26 13.29 -37.51
N GLY A 20 -9.76 14.31 -36.80
CA GLY A 20 -9.00 14.14 -35.55
C GLY A 20 -9.85 13.98 -34.28
N LEU A 21 -11.13 14.34 -34.33
CA LEU A 21 -12.02 14.29 -33.16
C LEU A 21 -12.74 12.93 -33.00
N ILE A 22 -12.86 12.13 -34.06
CA ILE A 22 -13.51 10.81 -33.99
C ILE A 22 -12.52 9.72 -33.56
N ILE A 23 -11.23 9.83 -33.90
CA ILE A 23 -10.21 8.85 -33.49
C ILE A 23 -9.80 9.04 -32.02
N SER A 24 -9.90 10.25 -31.47
CA SER A 24 -9.54 10.54 -30.08
C SER A 24 -10.58 10.04 -29.07
N VAL A 25 -11.86 9.91 -29.46
CA VAL A 25 -12.91 9.31 -28.60
C VAL A 25 -12.85 7.78 -28.61
N LEU A 26 -12.37 7.16 -29.70
CA LEU A 26 -12.23 5.70 -29.79
C LEU A 26 -10.99 5.15 -29.08
N MET A 27 -9.92 5.92 -28.93
CA MET A 27 -8.76 5.52 -28.11
C MET A 27 -8.99 5.67 -26.59
N LEU A 28 -9.94 6.51 -26.16
CA LEU A 28 -10.25 6.64 -24.73
C LEU A 28 -10.96 5.41 -24.14
N PHE A 29 -11.56 4.56 -24.98
CA PHE A 29 -12.22 3.32 -24.54
C PHE A 29 -11.32 2.08 -24.56
N VAL A 30 -10.10 2.15 -25.12
CA VAL A 30 -9.17 1.01 -25.22
C VAL A 30 -8.12 0.99 -24.10
N ILE A 31 -7.95 2.10 -23.35
CA ILE A 31 -7.00 2.20 -22.23
C ILE A 31 -7.71 2.57 -20.92
N LEU A 32 -8.96 2.14 -20.75
CA LEU A 32 -9.44 1.87 -19.40
C LEU A 32 -9.20 0.38 -19.20
N PRO A 33 -8.29 -0.05 -18.29
CA PRO A 33 -8.34 -1.42 -17.85
C PRO A 33 -9.76 -1.60 -17.33
N LYS A 34 -10.58 -2.37 -18.05
CA LYS A 34 -11.74 -2.98 -17.44
C LYS A 34 -11.14 -3.75 -16.27
N PHE A 35 -11.22 -3.19 -15.08
CA PHE A 35 -11.30 -3.97 -13.85
C PHE A 35 -12.59 -4.77 -13.98
N THR A 36 -12.60 -5.74 -14.89
CA THR A 36 -13.38 -6.95 -14.73
C THR A 36 -12.86 -7.50 -13.42
N HIS A 37 -13.60 -7.22 -12.34
CA HIS A 37 -13.60 -8.10 -11.18
C HIS A 37 -13.72 -9.50 -11.78
N GLN A 38 -12.61 -10.25 -11.78
CA GLN A 38 -12.72 -11.68 -11.97
C GLN A 38 -13.74 -12.10 -10.93
N LEU A 39 -14.91 -12.53 -11.38
CA LEU A 39 -15.87 -13.19 -10.52
C LEU A 39 -15.08 -14.33 -9.92
N LEU A 40 -14.65 -14.17 -8.67
CA LEU A 40 -14.06 -15.27 -7.93
C LEU A 40 -15.08 -16.39 -8.01
N ASN A 41 -14.65 -17.53 -8.54
CA ASN A 41 -15.51 -18.70 -8.62
C ASN A 41 -15.66 -19.19 -7.19
N THR A 42 -16.72 -18.78 -6.49
CA THR A 42 -16.96 -19.03 -5.06
C THR A 42 -17.34 -20.48 -4.73
N ASP A 43 -16.97 -21.43 -5.59
CA ASP A 43 -17.20 -22.87 -5.37
C ASP A 43 -16.13 -23.50 -4.47
N THR A 44 -15.30 -22.69 -3.83
CA THR A 44 -14.35 -23.17 -2.83
C THR A 44 -15.07 -23.42 -1.51
N ALA A 45 -14.53 -24.33 -0.70
CA ALA A 45 -15.08 -24.61 0.63
C ALA A 45 -14.92 -23.43 1.61
N GLN A 46 -14.04 -22.47 1.29
CA GLN A 46 -13.67 -21.33 2.15
C GLN A 46 -13.57 -20.03 1.32
N PRO A 47 -14.70 -19.54 0.75
CA PRO A 47 -14.70 -18.36 -0.10
C PRO A 47 -14.21 -17.08 0.60
N GLY A 48 -14.38 -16.99 1.92
CA GLY A 48 -13.86 -15.94 2.78
C GLY A 48 -12.33 -15.90 2.80
N MET A 49 -11.68 -17.06 3.02
CA MET A 49 -10.22 -17.18 2.96
C MET A 49 -9.67 -16.78 1.59
N ASP A 50 -10.39 -17.11 0.50
CA ASP A 50 -9.98 -16.68 -0.84
C ASP A 50 -10.05 -15.16 -1.02
N ILE A 51 -11.07 -14.50 -0.45
CA ILE A 51 -11.17 -13.03 -0.45
C ILE A 51 -9.99 -12.41 0.31
N LEU A 52 -9.67 -12.94 1.50
CA LEU A 52 -8.53 -12.47 2.31
C LEU A 52 -7.19 -12.72 1.60
N ALA A 53 -7.05 -13.86 0.92
CA ALA A 53 -5.87 -14.20 0.13
C ALA A 53 -5.72 -13.28 -1.09
N ALA A 54 -6.82 -12.93 -1.75
CA ALA A 54 -6.84 -12.05 -2.92
C ALA A 54 -6.62 -10.56 -2.55
N TYR A 55 -6.86 -10.16 -1.30
CA TYR A 55 -6.59 -8.80 -0.85
C TYR A 55 -5.11 -8.43 -1.08
N SER A 56 -4.88 -7.27 -1.70
CA SER A 56 -3.56 -6.83 -2.15
C SER A 56 -3.15 -5.50 -1.53
N CYS A 57 -1.92 -5.46 -1.02
CA CYS A 57 -1.32 -4.28 -0.43
C CYS A 57 -0.44 -3.51 -1.42
N PRO A 58 -0.31 -2.18 -1.24
CA PRO A 58 0.71 -1.41 -1.92
C PRO A 58 2.07 -2.08 -1.84
N ARG A 59 2.84 -1.94 -2.92
CA ARG A 59 4.17 -2.53 -3.02
C ARG A 59 5.06 -2.01 -1.88
N GLY A 60 5.66 -2.94 -1.15
CA GLY A 60 6.52 -2.65 0.01
C GLY A 60 5.82 -2.64 1.36
N GLU A 61 4.50 -2.79 1.40
CA GLU A 61 3.75 -3.00 2.63
C GLU A 61 3.55 -4.49 2.91
N THR A 62 3.41 -4.84 4.18
CA THR A 62 3.14 -6.20 4.63
C THR A 62 1.64 -6.40 4.82
N LYS A 63 1.09 -7.45 4.20
CA LYS A 63 -0.29 -7.87 4.44
C LYS A 63 -0.36 -8.69 5.73
N ASN A 64 -1.13 -8.21 6.70
CA ASN A 64 -1.46 -8.96 7.89
C ASN A 64 -2.96 -9.28 7.90
N ILE A 65 -3.31 -10.51 8.29
CA ILE A 65 -4.68 -10.98 8.41
C ILE A 65 -4.89 -11.39 9.86
N TYR A 66 -5.87 -10.78 10.51
CA TYR A 66 -6.31 -11.11 11.86
C TYR A 66 -7.65 -11.83 11.74
N LEU A 67 -7.70 -13.09 12.18
CA LEU A 67 -8.87 -13.95 12.08
C LEU A 67 -9.45 -14.24 13.48
N ARG A 68 -10.77 -14.38 13.55
CA ARG A 68 -11.55 -14.87 14.70
C ARG A 68 -12.64 -15.80 14.19
N GLY A 69 -12.93 -16.87 14.93
CA GLY A 69 -13.72 -18.00 14.41
C GLY A 69 -12.97 -18.78 13.33
N ILE A 70 -13.66 -19.74 12.71
CA ILE A 70 -13.18 -20.59 11.63
C ILE A 70 -14.22 -20.51 10.50
N GLU A 71 -13.73 -20.47 9.25
CA GLU A 71 -14.64 -20.61 8.11
C GLU A 71 -14.91 -22.09 7.86
N ASP A 72 -15.95 -22.63 8.48
CA ASP A 72 -16.34 -24.03 8.39
C ASP A 72 -17.81 -24.25 7.95
N GLY A 73 -18.51 -23.14 7.67
CA GLY A 73 -19.89 -23.17 7.18
C GLY A 73 -20.90 -23.23 8.32
N PHE A 74 -20.64 -22.53 9.42
CA PHE A 74 -21.48 -22.45 10.61
C PHE A 74 -21.57 -23.77 11.39
N SER A 75 -20.50 -24.57 11.43
CA SER A 75 -20.50 -25.89 12.05
C SER A 75 -20.24 -25.83 13.56
N GLN A 76 -21.17 -26.35 14.34
CA GLN A 76 -21.08 -26.36 15.81
C GLN A 76 -20.17 -27.48 16.38
N ASN A 77 -19.39 -28.13 15.53
CA ASN A 77 -18.57 -29.27 15.95
C ASN A 77 -17.26 -28.84 16.62
N GLU A 78 -16.77 -27.65 16.28
CA GLU A 78 -15.54 -27.07 16.82
C GLU A 78 -15.87 -26.07 17.94
N GLN A 79 -14.93 -25.91 18.88
CA GLN A 79 -15.07 -24.91 19.94
C GLN A 79 -14.44 -23.62 19.48
N GLU A 80 -15.28 -22.61 19.28
CA GLU A 80 -14.86 -21.33 18.73
C GLU A 80 -15.19 -20.18 19.69
N PRO A 81 -14.49 -20.12 20.85
CA PRO A 81 -14.86 -19.17 21.88
C PRO A 81 -14.64 -17.73 21.42
N SER A 82 -15.64 -16.88 21.64
CA SER A 82 -15.45 -15.44 21.50
C SER A 82 -14.53 -14.91 22.59
N ARG A 83 -13.78 -13.85 22.28
CA ARG A 83 -12.79 -13.30 23.20
C ARG A 83 -13.14 -11.88 23.56
N ILE A 84 -13.57 -11.66 24.80
CA ILE A 84 -13.67 -10.31 25.35
C ILE A 84 -12.27 -9.89 25.83
N HIS A 85 -11.79 -8.73 25.37
CA HIS A 85 -10.47 -8.24 25.78
C HIS A 85 -10.41 -8.06 27.30
N GLU A 86 -9.31 -8.51 27.93
CA GLU A 86 -9.10 -8.43 29.39
C GLU A 86 -9.33 -7.03 30.00
N ARG A 87 -9.06 -5.96 29.23
CA ARG A 87 -9.27 -4.57 29.62
C ARG A 87 -10.73 -4.26 29.96
N LEU A 88 -11.67 -5.00 29.38
CA LEU A 88 -13.10 -4.85 29.57
C LEU A 88 -13.61 -5.62 30.79
N MET A 89 -12.87 -6.62 31.29
CA MET A 89 -13.32 -7.49 32.38
C MET A 89 -13.45 -6.78 33.72
N GLY A 90 -12.81 -5.61 33.87
CA GLY A 90 -12.94 -4.76 35.06
C GLY A 90 -14.27 -4.03 35.18
N PHE A 91 -15.04 -3.90 34.09
CA PHE A 91 -16.29 -3.13 34.06
C PHE A 91 -17.48 -4.04 34.40
N GLU A 92 -18.31 -3.65 35.37
CA GLU A 92 -19.45 -4.46 35.82
C GLU A 92 -20.47 -4.72 34.71
N SER A 93 -20.68 -3.72 33.84
CA SER A 93 -21.50 -3.84 32.64
C SER A 93 -20.99 -4.91 31.67
N MET A 94 -19.68 -5.02 31.51
CA MET A 94 -19.06 -6.03 30.65
C MET A 94 -19.15 -7.42 31.24
N LYS A 95 -19.24 -7.56 32.57
CA LYS A 95 -19.60 -8.85 33.19
C LYS A 95 -21.02 -9.26 32.84
N HIS A 96 -21.95 -8.31 32.67
CA HIS A 96 -23.29 -8.62 32.18
C HIS A 96 -23.27 -9.03 30.72
N VAL A 97 -22.53 -8.31 29.86
CA VAL A 97 -22.33 -8.68 28.45
C VAL A 97 -21.70 -10.07 28.34
N ALA A 98 -20.65 -10.37 29.11
CA ALA A 98 -19.99 -11.67 29.14
C ALA A 98 -20.88 -12.82 29.63
N LYS A 99 -21.95 -12.54 30.39
CA LYS A 99 -22.93 -13.57 30.77
C LYS A 99 -23.91 -13.91 29.64
N HIS A 100 -24.12 -12.96 28.72
CA HIS A 100 -24.98 -13.10 27.55
C HIS A 100 -24.14 -13.17 26.27
N SER A 101 -22.83 -13.39 26.40
CA SER A 101 -21.97 -13.59 25.26
C SER A 101 -22.15 -15.00 24.72
N ARG A 102 -21.91 -15.13 23.43
CA ARG A 102 -21.89 -16.43 22.76
C ARG A 102 -20.60 -16.61 22.00
N ASP A 103 -20.37 -17.84 21.59
CA ASP A 103 -19.24 -18.25 20.77
C ASP A 103 -19.61 -18.13 19.28
N TYR A 104 -18.61 -18.29 18.40
CA TYR A 104 -18.88 -18.41 16.97
C TYR A 104 -19.70 -19.69 16.72
N ASP A 105 -20.51 -19.68 15.66
CA ASP A 105 -21.47 -20.74 15.28
C ASP A 105 -22.58 -21.04 16.28
N GLU A 106 -22.56 -20.39 17.44
CA GLU A 106 -23.55 -20.57 18.47
C GLU A 106 -24.85 -19.84 18.11
N PHE A 107 -25.92 -20.62 17.97
CA PHE A 107 -27.29 -20.11 17.94
C PHE A 107 -27.74 -19.75 19.35
N GLY A 108 -28.54 -18.69 19.48
CA GLY A 108 -29.21 -18.40 20.74
C GLY A 108 -29.99 -17.11 20.64
N ASN A 109 -31.12 -17.07 21.34
CA ASN A 109 -31.89 -15.85 21.55
C ASN A 109 -31.27 -15.06 22.70
N ASP A 110 -31.36 -13.76 22.61
CA ASP A 110 -30.85 -12.74 23.51
C ASP A 110 -29.33 -12.87 23.78
N LYS A 111 -28.54 -13.33 22.79
CA LYS A 111 -27.08 -13.50 22.93
C LYS A 111 -26.27 -12.61 21.97
N THR A 112 -25.24 -11.96 22.50
CA THR A 112 -24.36 -11.07 21.71
C THR A 112 -22.99 -11.72 21.50
N LEU A 113 -22.52 -11.84 20.26
CA LEU A 113 -21.12 -12.17 20.01
C LEU A 113 -20.28 -10.92 20.25
N VAL A 114 -19.24 -10.99 21.08
CA VAL A 114 -18.30 -9.89 21.32
C VAL A 114 -16.87 -10.38 21.18
N ASP A 115 -16.11 -9.78 20.27
CA ASP A 115 -14.68 -10.05 20.09
C ASP A 115 -13.91 -8.74 19.86
N TYR A 116 -12.60 -8.82 19.66
CA TYR A 116 -11.75 -7.68 19.37
C TYR A 116 -10.59 -8.01 18.44
N PHE A 117 -10.09 -6.97 17.77
CA PHE A 117 -8.87 -7.01 16.98
C PHE A 117 -7.83 -6.03 17.53
N GLU A 118 -6.62 -6.51 17.79
CA GLU A 118 -5.44 -5.68 18.03
C GLU A 118 -4.76 -5.38 16.70
N ILE A 119 -4.92 -4.15 16.21
CA ILE A 119 -4.47 -3.74 14.87
C ILE A 119 -3.33 -2.72 15.02
N PRO A 120 -2.18 -2.90 14.34
CA PRO A 120 -1.08 -1.97 14.43
C PRO A 120 -1.45 -0.61 13.82
N LYS A 121 -0.94 0.49 14.38
CA LYS A 121 -1.30 1.84 13.93
C LYS A 121 -0.65 2.24 12.61
N ASN A 122 0.51 1.66 12.28
CA ASN A 122 1.29 1.95 11.07
C ASN A 122 0.71 1.30 9.81
N ILE A 123 -0.61 1.31 9.65
CA ILE A 123 -1.28 0.77 8.45
C ILE A 123 -1.58 1.87 7.43
N SER A 124 -1.68 1.52 6.15
CA SER A 124 -2.07 2.44 5.06
C SER A 124 -3.56 2.31 4.71
N LYS A 125 -4.09 1.09 4.77
CA LYS A 125 -5.47 0.72 4.48
C LYS A 125 -5.78 -0.64 5.10
N GLY A 126 -7.06 -1.02 5.08
CA GLY A 126 -7.49 -2.37 5.46
C GLY A 126 -8.93 -2.65 5.05
N GLN A 127 -9.37 -3.87 5.30
CA GLN A 127 -10.72 -4.35 5.04
C GLN A 127 -11.18 -5.20 6.23
N PHE A 128 -12.45 -5.05 6.59
CA PHE A 128 -13.16 -5.96 7.48
C PHE A 128 -13.98 -6.94 6.63
N LEU A 129 -13.98 -8.22 7.00
CA LEU A 129 -14.73 -9.29 6.37
C LEU A 129 -15.45 -10.09 7.47
N ILE A 130 -16.70 -10.46 7.23
CA ILE A 130 -17.49 -11.28 8.16
C ILE A 130 -18.35 -12.26 7.38
N SER A 131 -18.45 -13.49 7.90
CA SER A 131 -19.44 -14.49 7.48
C SER A 131 -20.55 -14.53 8.52
N LEU A 132 -21.75 -14.10 8.14
CA LEU A 132 -22.90 -14.06 9.04
C LEU A 132 -24.19 -14.50 8.36
N LYS A 133 -25.12 -15.02 9.16
CA LYS A 133 -26.44 -15.46 8.71
C LYS A 133 -27.49 -15.16 9.76
N ALA A 134 -28.52 -14.41 9.36
CA ALA A 134 -29.72 -14.23 10.16
C ALA A 134 -30.47 -15.56 10.35
N LEU A 135 -30.92 -15.85 11.57
CA LEU A 135 -31.62 -17.09 11.91
C LEU A 135 -33.09 -17.10 11.48
N ASN A 136 -33.71 -15.93 11.48
CA ASN A 136 -35.13 -15.77 11.24
C ASN A 136 -35.41 -14.44 10.54
N GLN A 137 -36.65 -14.25 10.08
CA GLN A 137 -37.11 -12.98 9.49
C GLN A 137 -37.25 -11.83 10.50
N TYR A 138 -37.03 -12.08 11.80
CA TYR A 138 -37.16 -11.14 12.91
C TYR A 138 -35.83 -10.48 13.29
N SER A 139 -34.71 -10.86 12.68
CA SER A 139 -33.38 -10.26 12.84
C SER A 139 -33.26 -8.80 12.34
N ASN A 140 -34.39 -8.09 12.23
CA ASN A 140 -34.48 -6.76 11.64
C ASN A 140 -33.97 -5.66 12.58
N ASN A 141 -33.82 -5.97 13.87
CA ASN A 141 -33.27 -5.10 14.90
C ASN A 141 -31.79 -5.40 15.20
N ASP A 142 -31.24 -6.50 14.69
CA ASP A 142 -29.85 -6.87 14.97
C ASP A 142 -28.91 -5.94 14.24
N SER A 143 -27.81 -5.61 14.90
CA SER A 143 -26.76 -4.79 14.34
C SER A 143 -25.39 -5.37 14.56
N ILE A 144 -24.50 -5.05 13.62
CA ILE A 144 -23.06 -5.12 13.84
C ILE A 144 -22.59 -3.76 14.35
N THR A 145 -21.77 -3.80 15.40
CA THR A 145 -21.21 -2.61 16.03
C THR A 145 -19.69 -2.71 16.07
N PHE A 146 -19.05 -1.58 15.81
CA PHE A 146 -17.62 -1.37 15.99
C PHE A 146 -17.44 -0.36 17.11
N ASN A 147 -16.47 -0.57 18.00
CA ASN A 147 -16.26 0.32 19.13
C ASN A 147 -14.86 0.24 19.76
N ASN A 148 -14.65 1.11 20.75
CA ASN A 148 -13.64 0.97 21.78
C ASN A 148 -14.32 1.11 23.14
N TYR A 149 -14.72 0.00 23.74
CA TYR A 149 -15.53 -0.02 24.96
C TYR A 149 -14.82 0.54 26.19
N LEU A 150 -13.49 0.71 26.16
CA LEU A 150 -12.75 1.37 27.25
C LEU A 150 -13.00 2.87 27.36
N GLU A 151 -13.21 3.54 26.23
CA GLU A 151 -13.29 5.01 26.19
C GLU A 151 -14.68 5.55 26.44
N LEU A 152 -15.66 4.65 26.43
CA LEU A 152 -17.01 4.95 26.81
C LEU A 152 -17.11 4.77 28.31
N ASP A 153 -17.32 5.87 29.04
CA ASP A 153 -17.87 5.79 30.38
C ASP A 153 -19.15 4.95 30.30
N PHE A 154 -19.10 3.72 30.82
CA PHE A 154 -20.08 2.70 30.49
C PHE A 154 -21.49 3.06 30.98
N ASP A 155 -21.58 3.86 32.04
CA ASP A 155 -22.84 4.44 32.54
C ASP A 155 -23.50 5.36 31.49
N THR A 156 -22.72 5.91 30.55
CA THR A 156 -23.20 6.66 29.37
C THR A 156 -23.21 5.83 28.07
N ALA A 157 -22.49 4.70 28.01
CA ALA A 157 -22.40 3.85 26.81
C ALA A 157 -23.75 3.23 26.40
N ILE A 158 -24.61 2.96 27.38
CA ILE A 158 -25.99 2.48 27.15
C ILE A 158 -26.82 3.51 26.34
N THR A 159 -26.38 4.77 26.27
CA THR A 159 -27.05 5.85 25.52
C THR A 159 -26.54 6.11 24.09
N HIS A 160 -26.17 5.07 23.32
CA HIS A 160 -25.95 5.12 21.85
C HIS A 160 -24.58 5.66 21.36
N ARG A 161 -23.49 5.45 22.09
CA ARG A 161 -22.16 5.88 21.65
C ARG A 161 -21.37 4.71 21.06
N TYR A 162 -21.75 4.27 19.87
CA TYR A 162 -20.93 3.36 19.07
C TYR A 162 -20.06 4.16 18.11
N PHE A 163 -18.84 3.70 17.86
CA PHE A 163 -18.06 4.21 16.72
C PHE A 163 -18.88 4.03 15.44
N MET A 164 -19.40 2.83 15.23
CA MET A 164 -20.41 2.55 14.21
C MET A 164 -21.40 1.52 14.75
N SER A 165 -22.67 1.66 14.37
CA SER A 165 -23.68 0.61 14.45
C SER A 165 -24.40 0.54 13.11
N MET A 166 -24.53 -0.65 12.53
CA MET A 166 -25.29 -0.87 11.29
C MET A 166 -26.23 -2.06 11.46
N PRO A 167 -27.54 -1.89 11.20
CA PRO A 167 -28.47 -3.01 11.15
C PRO A 167 -28.02 -4.05 10.13
N ILE A 168 -28.07 -5.33 10.48
CA ILE A 168 -27.54 -6.43 9.66
C ILE A 168 -28.33 -6.56 8.34
N ASN A 169 -29.64 -6.34 8.40
CA ASN A 169 -30.50 -6.28 7.21
C ASN A 169 -30.16 -5.14 6.23
N ASN A 170 -29.41 -4.12 6.67
CA ASN A 170 -28.95 -3.04 5.82
C ASN A 170 -27.61 -3.34 5.14
N LEU A 171 -26.86 -4.38 5.55
CA LEU A 171 -25.57 -4.72 4.92
C LEU A 171 -25.71 -4.98 3.42
N PRO A 172 -26.67 -5.79 2.92
CA PRO A 172 -26.86 -6.02 1.49
C PRO A 172 -27.23 -4.77 0.69
N GLN A 173 -27.83 -3.77 1.35
CA GLN A 173 -28.32 -2.54 0.71
C GLN A 173 -27.31 -1.39 0.80
N SER A 174 -26.25 -1.56 1.57
CA SER A 174 -25.24 -0.53 1.74
C SER A 174 -24.38 -0.42 0.48
N PRO A 175 -24.13 0.80 -0.04
CA PRO A 175 -23.24 0.99 -1.18
C PRO A 175 -21.76 0.73 -0.85
N PHE A 176 -21.41 0.58 0.43
CA PHE A 176 -20.03 0.39 0.90
C PHE A 176 -19.72 -1.06 1.29
N TRP A 177 -20.76 -1.85 1.63
CA TRP A 177 -20.56 -3.26 1.94
C TRP A 177 -20.66 -4.06 0.66
N GLN A 178 -19.63 -4.84 0.37
CA GLN A 178 -19.63 -5.79 -0.72
C GLN A 178 -20.10 -7.14 -0.19
N GLN A 179 -21.18 -7.67 -0.76
CA GLN A 179 -21.69 -8.99 -0.47
C GLN A 179 -21.14 -10.04 -1.45
N TYR A 180 -20.77 -11.21 -0.95
CA TYR A 180 -20.33 -12.37 -1.73
C TYR A 180 -21.21 -13.57 -1.35
N GLY A 181 -21.98 -14.08 -2.31
CA GLY A 181 -22.98 -15.10 -1.99
C GLY A 181 -24.03 -14.57 -1.00
N GLU A 182 -24.47 -15.42 -0.07
CA GLU A 182 -25.55 -15.07 0.86
C GLU A 182 -25.03 -14.54 2.20
N THR A 183 -23.87 -15.01 2.67
CA THR A 183 -23.43 -14.83 4.06
C THR A 183 -22.17 -13.99 4.24
N LEU A 184 -21.38 -13.76 3.18
CA LEU A 184 -20.11 -13.04 3.29
C LEU A 184 -20.29 -11.56 2.96
N PHE A 185 -19.79 -10.71 3.85
CA PHE A 185 -19.83 -9.26 3.72
C PHE A 185 -18.46 -8.67 4.00
N SER A 186 -17.99 -7.78 3.12
CA SER A 186 -16.72 -7.06 3.30
C SER A 186 -16.89 -5.56 3.15
N VAL A 187 -16.00 -4.80 3.77
CA VAL A 187 -16.02 -3.33 3.73
C VAL A 187 -14.63 -2.77 4.00
N SER A 188 -14.25 -1.73 3.27
CA SER A 188 -12.97 -1.06 3.50
C SER A 188 -13.02 -0.24 4.79
N LEU A 189 -11.94 -0.25 5.58
CA LEU A 189 -11.92 0.42 6.89
C LEU A 189 -12.08 1.96 6.81
N ASP A 190 -11.73 2.56 5.67
CA ASP A 190 -11.93 3.98 5.37
C ASP A 190 -13.37 4.31 4.93
N GLN A 191 -14.21 3.31 4.67
CA GLN A 191 -15.63 3.48 4.37
C GLN A 191 -16.50 3.29 5.61
N LEU A 192 -15.93 2.76 6.70
CA LEU A 192 -16.60 2.63 7.98
C LEU A 192 -16.62 3.98 8.71
N ILE A 193 -17.58 4.84 8.37
CA ILE A 193 -17.71 6.19 8.92
C ILE A 193 -18.20 6.14 10.38
N LEU A 194 -17.55 6.93 11.23
CA LEU A 194 -17.91 7.08 12.64
C LEU A 194 -19.19 7.89 12.82
N SER A 195 -20.02 7.49 13.79
CA SER A 195 -21.24 8.21 14.15
C SER A 195 -20.91 9.64 14.60
N LYS A 196 -21.70 10.62 14.15
CA LYS A 196 -21.54 12.04 14.53
C LYS A 196 -21.69 12.30 16.03
N ASN A 197 -22.32 11.38 16.75
CA ASN A 197 -22.53 11.47 18.20
C ASN A 197 -21.35 10.92 19.01
N THR A 198 -20.33 10.36 18.36
CA THR A 198 -19.12 9.89 19.01
C THR A 198 -18.25 11.08 19.39
N ILE A 199 -17.84 11.15 20.65
CA ILE A 199 -16.84 12.13 21.10
C ILE A 199 -15.49 11.63 20.57
N THR A 200 -15.15 11.97 19.34
CA THR A 200 -13.81 11.74 18.81
C THR A 200 -12.98 13.01 18.84
N PRO A 201 -11.65 12.90 19.00
CA PRO A 201 -10.74 13.99 18.65
C PRO A 201 -11.08 14.55 17.27
N LYS A 202 -10.90 15.87 17.10
CA LYS A 202 -11.04 16.51 15.78
C LYS A 202 -10.20 15.72 14.77
N ASN A 203 -10.81 15.32 13.65
CA ASN A 203 -10.22 14.61 12.50
C ASN A 203 -10.27 13.07 12.50
N ILE A 204 -10.99 12.41 13.41
CA ILE A 204 -11.27 10.97 13.26
C ILE A 204 -12.67 10.79 12.68
N ASN A 205 -12.76 10.37 11.41
CA ASN A 205 -14.02 10.21 10.69
C ASN A 205 -14.34 8.76 10.33
N THR A 206 -13.34 7.89 10.31
CA THR A 206 -13.48 6.49 9.88
C THR A 206 -12.82 5.54 10.88
N ILE A 207 -13.11 4.23 10.79
CA ILE A 207 -12.40 3.21 11.55
C ILE A 207 -10.90 3.18 11.19
N LEU A 208 -10.54 3.43 9.92
CA LEU A 208 -9.14 3.57 9.53
C LEU A 208 -8.47 4.75 10.26
N ASP A 209 -9.12 5.91 10.31
CA ASP A 209 -8.60 7.08 11.04
C ASP A 209 -8.42 6.75 12.53
N TYR A 210 -9.38 6.03 13.12
CA TYR A 210 -9.31 5.61 14.52
C TYR A 210 -8.10 4.71 14.76
N ILE A 211 -7.89 3.70 13.91
CA ILE A 211 -6.75 2.78 14.04
C ILE A 211 -5.43 3.54 13.91
N GLN A 212 -5.30 4.40 12.89
CA GLN A 212 -4.04 5.10 12.60
C GLN A 212 -3.66 6.14 13.66
N ASN A 213 -4.64 6.85 14.20
CA ASN A 213 -4.37 7.94 15.14
C ASN A 213 -4.46 7.46 16.60
N GLY A 214 -5.12 6.32 16.85
CA GLY A 214 -5.43 5.83 18.18
C GLY A 214 -6.12 6.88 19.04
N VAL A 215 -6.16 6.63 20.35
CA VAL A 215 -6.61 7.63 21.33
C VAL A 215 -5.47 8.11 22.21
N THR A 216 -4.54 7.22 22.57
CA THR A 216 -3.27 7.65 23.13
C THR A 216 -2.19 7.62 22.04
N PRO A 217 -1.37 8.67 21.91
CA PRO A 217 -0.25 8.69 20.95
C PRO A 217 0.82 7.62 21.21
N GLN A 218 0.84 7.03 22.41
CA GLN A 218 1.89 6.10 22.86
C GLN A 218 1.60 4.64 22.49
N ASP A 219 0.34 4.25 22.29
CA ASP A 219 0.04 2.86 21.94
C ASP A 219 0.56 2.52 20.53
N ILE A 220 1.15 1.33 20.38
CA ILE A 220 1.65 0.81 19.09
C ILE A 220 0.56 0.13 18.26
N SER A 221 -0.55 -0.22 18.90
CA SER A 221 -1.75 -0.82 18.32
C SER A 221 -2.99 -0.08 18.79
N SER A 222 -4.07 -0.27 18.05
CA SER A 222 -5.42 0.15 18.40
C SER A 222 -6.28 -1.10 18.55
N ILE A 223 -7.18 -1.10 19.53
CA ILE A 223 -8.07 -2.22 19.77
C ILE A 223 -9.44 -1.86 19.19
N LEU A 224 -9.89 -2.66 18.23
CA LEU A 224 -11.20 -2.55 17.62
C LEU A 224 -12.09 -3.63 18.21
N ASP A 225 -12.99 -3.25 19.12
CA ASP A 225 -14.00 -4.16 19.63
C ASP A 225 -15.13 -4.29 18.59
N VAL A 226 -15.60 -5.51 18.36
CA VAL A 226 -16.69 -5.80 17.44
C VAL A 226 -17.75 -6.59 18.20
N ALA A 227 -18.99 -6.15 18.09
CA ALA A 227 -20.11 -6.91 18.63
C ALA A 227 -21.21 -7.09 17.58
N VAL A 228 -21.72 -8.32 17.49
CA VAL A 228 -22.86 -8.68 16.65
C VAL A 228 -23.99 -9.06 17.59
N GLN A 229 -25.10 -8.33 17.45
CA GLN A 229 -26.29 -8.53 18.26
C GLN A 229 -26.98 -9.87 17.95
N ASP A 230 -28.15 -10.05 18.55
CA ASP A 230 -28.87 -11.31 18.65
C ASP A 230 -29.27 -11.92 17.30
N ASP A 231 -29.89 -13.10 17.29
CA ASP A 231 -30.59 -13.72 16.14
C ASP A 231 -29.78 -13.86 14.83
N THR A 232 -28.45 -13.67 14.90
CA THR A 232 -27.54 -13.69 13.75
C THR A 232 -26.32 -14.55 14.04
N VAL A 233 -26.13 -15.67 13.37
CA VAL A 233 -24.94 -16.51 13.57
C VAL A 233 -23.75 -15.89 12.85
N VAL A 234 -22.58 -15.96 13.47
CA VAL A 234 -21.33 -15.54 12.88
C VAL A 234 -20.42 -16.76 12.85
N ASP A 235 -19.92 -17.07 11.66
CA ASP A 235 -19.00 -18.18 11.39
C ASP A 235 -17.57 -17.70 11.62
N PHE A 236 -17.17 -16.61 10.96
CA PHE A 236 -15.90 -15.96 11.30
C PHE A 236 -15.92 -14.45 11.06
N MET A 237 -14.95 -13.76 11.67
CA MET A 237 -14.62 -12.36 11.39
C MET A 237 -13.14 -12.22 11.07
N ALA A 238 -12.81 -11.36 10.13
CA ALA A 238 -11.43 -11.06 9.78
C ALA A 238 -11.20 -9.57 9.54
N VAL A 239 -10.00 -9.11 9.92
CA VAL A 239 -9.46 -7.81 9.51
C VAL A 239 -8.19 -8.07 8.71
N THR A 240 -8.14 -7.56 7.49
CA THR A 240 -6.90 -7.53 6.69
C THR A 240 -6.38 -6.12 6.62
N VAL A 241 -5.10 -5.90 6.90
CA VAL A 241 -4.46 -4.57 6.82
C VAL A 241 -3.18 -4.60 6.02
N CYS A 242 -2.81 -3.44 5.49
CA CYS A 242 -1.53 -3.20 4.87
C CYS A 242 -0.64 -2.37 5.78
N GLU A 243 0.35 -3.01 6.38
CA GLU A 243 1.28 -2.40 7.33
C GLU A 243 2.48 -1.79 6.60
N LYS A 244 2.79 -0.53 6.92
CA LYS A 244 3.94 0.20 6.38
C LYS A 244 5.22 -0.33 7.01
N PRO A 245 6.36 -0.32 6.27
CA PRO A 245 7.66 -0.67 6.85
C PRO A 245 7.96 0.11 8.13
N LEU A 246 8.36 -0.61 9.19
CA LEU A 246 8.70 -0.01 10.48
C LEU A 246 9.92 0.93 10.40
N LEU A 247 10.85 0.64 9.49
CA LEU A 247 12.08 1.39 9.32
C LEU A 247 11.98 2.28 8.08
N HIS A 248 12.30 3.57 8.24
CA HIS A 248 12.46 4.49 7.11
C HIS A 248 13.82 4.25 6.46
N MET A 249 13.80 3.51 5.35
CA MET A 249 14.99 3.12 4.60
C MET A 249 14.94 3.70 3.19
N GLY A 250 16.13 3.95 2.64
CA GLY A 250 16.32 4.35 1.26
C GLY A 250 17.07 3.27 0.50
N MET A 251 16.84 3.26 -0.79
CA MET A 251 17.60 2.48 -1.73
C MET A 251 18.98 3.12 -1.94
N THR A 252 20.00 2.28 -2.05
CA THR A 252 21.34 2.72 -2.41
C THR A 252 21.91 1.90 -3.56
N PHE A 253 22.78 2.52 -4.33
CA PHE A 253 23.69 1.80 -5.22
C PHE A 253 25.07 1.71 -4.61
N THR A 254 25.82 0.70 -5.04
CA THR A 254 27.24 0.56 -4.73
C THR A 254 28.04 0.92 -5.96
N GLU A 255 29.11 1.71 -5.79
CA GLU A 255 30.06 1.87 -6.88
C GLU A 255 30.90 0.59 -7.04
N SER A 256 30.80 -0.04 -8.21
CA SER A 256 31.49 -1.28 -8.52
C SER A 256 33.01 -1.10 -8.44
N THR A 257 33.69 -2.16 -7.99
CA THR A 257 35.15 -2.28 -8.13
C THR A 257 35.58 -2.86 -9.48
N GLY A 258 34.62 -3.39 -10.24
CA GLY A 258 34.83 -3.95 -11.56
C GLY A 258 35.49 -2.94 -12.48
N TYR A 259 36.37 -3.44 -13.34
CA TYR A 259 37.13 -2.67 -14.34
C TYR A 259 38.21 -1.72 -13.79
N LYS A 260 38.92 -2.11 -12.71
CA LYS A 260 40.07 -1.37 -12.13
C LYS A 260 41.07 -0.79 -13.17
N ASN A 261 41.17 -1.43 -14.33
CA ASN A 261 42.19 -1.07 -15.33
C ASN A 261 41.66 -0.30 -16.54
N ILE A 262 40.34 -0.19 -16.75
CA ILE A 262 39.86 0.11 -18.11
C ILE A 262 39.32 1.56 -18.24
N ALA A 263 38.63 2.15 -17.26
CA ALA A 263 38.27 3.58 -17.34
C ALA A 263 38.15 4.28 -15.97
N ARG A 264 39.17 5.07 -15.60
CA ARG A 264 39.15 5.88 -14.36
C ARG A 264 38.08 6.97 -14.37
N ASN A 265 37.55 7.29 -15.55
CA ASN A 265 36.58 8.34 -15.81
C ASN A 265 35.14 7.81 -16.03
N ILE A 266 34.89 6.53 -15.75
CA ILE A 266 33.54 5.95 -15.82
C ILE A 266 33.20 5.41 -14.43
N SER A 267 32.07 5.87 -13.90
CA SER A 267 31.45 5.29 -12.72
C SER A 267 30.46 4.21 -13.15
N ILE A 268 30.42 3.14 -12.36
CA ILE A 268 29.51 2.02 -12.51
C ILE A 268 28.79 1.87 -11.18
N LEU A 269 27.53 2.28 -11.14
CA LEU A 269 26.69 2.13 -9.95
C LEU A 269 25.69 1.00 -10.18
N SER A 270 25.63 0.04 -9.25
CA SER A 270 24.65 -1.03 -9.32
C SER A 270 24.27 -1.62 -7.97
N CYS A 271 23.25 -2.47 -7.99
CA CYS A 271 22.78 -3.25 -6.85
C CYS A 271 23.59 -4.52 -6.55
N ASP A 272 24.32 -5.04 -7.53
CA ASP A 272 24.61 -6.46 -7.66
C ASP A 272 26.09 -6.80 -7.93
N GLN A 273 26.98 -5.81 -8.01
CA GLN A 273 28.36 -6.05 -8.45
C GLN A 273 29.39 -6.31 -7.36
N ASP A 274 29.04 -6.18 -6.07
CA ASP A 274 29.93 -6.57 -4.97
C ASP A 274 29.24 -7.60 -4.07
N PRO A 275 29.63 -8.90 -4.13
CA PRO A 275 29.01 -9.95 -3.31
C PRO A 275 29.32 -9.79 -1.81
N THR A 276 30.26 -8.92 -1.45
CA THR A 276 30.55 -8.58 -0.05
C THR A 276 29.61 -7.51 0.50
N GLN A 277 28.73 -6.95 -0.32
CA GLN A 277 27.78 -5.92 0.06
C GLN A 277 26.35 -6.43 0.05
N ARG A 278 25.52 -5.78 0.88
CA ARG A 278 24.08 -6.03 0.89
C ARG A 278 23.49 -5.67 -0.48
N PHE A 279 22.69 -6.58 -1.03
CA PHE A 279 21.92 -6.31 -2.23
C PHE A 279 21.02 -5.09 -2.02
N CYS A 280 20.88 -4.23 -3.03
CA CYS A 280 19.95 -3.12 -2.92
C CYS A 280 18.51 -3.63 -2.78
N ASN A 281 17.62 -2.83 -2.21
CA ASN A 281 16.21 -3.19 -2.14
C ASN A 281 15.39 -2.02 -2.69
N PRO A 282 14.91 -2.11 -3.94
CA PRO A 282 14.14 -1.04 -4.54
C PRO A 282 12.76 -0.88 -3.91
N ILE A 283 12.24 -1.90 -3.23
CA ILE A 283 10.86 -1.93 -2.75
C ILE A 283 10.73 -1.15 -1.44
N THR A 284 11.53 -1.52 -0.43
CA THR A 284 11.46 -0.94 0.92
C THR A 284 12.76 -0.31 1.37
N GLY A 285 13.74 -0.14 0.49
CA GLY A 285 15.06 0.38 0.83
C GLY A 285 15.95 -0.66 1.50
N ASP A 286 17.26 -0.41 1.48
CA ASP A 286 18.29 -1.32 2.00
C ASP A 286 19.17 -0.69 3.08
N THR A 287 19.08 0.63 3.24
CA THR A 287 19.89 1.41 4.19
C THR A 287 19.00 2.40 4.95
N LEU A 288 19.17 2.49 6.27
CA LEU A 288 18.44 3.46 7.10
C LEU A 288 18.72 4.89 6.63
N CYS A 289 17.68 5.71 6.44
CA CYS A 289 17.83 7.08 5.95
C CYS A 289 18.63 8.00 6.88
N SER A 290 18.79 7.61 8.15
CA SER A 290 19.66 8.28 9.11
C SER A 290 21.15 7.99 8.91
N THR A 291 21.51 7.09 7.99
CA THR A 291 22.92 6.75 7.68
C THR A 291 23.53 7.87 6.83
N PRO A 292 24.69 8.44 7.23
CA PRO A 292 25.39 9.42 6.39
C PRO A 292 26.07 8.71 5.21
N LEU A 293 25.55 8.92 3.99
CA LEU A 293 26.12 8.44 2.74
C LEU A 293 26.16 9.56 1.71
N PRO A 294 27.09 9.55 0.74
CA PRO A 294 27.07 10.53 -0.34
C PRO A 294 25.80 10.36 -1.20
N LEU A 295 25.27 11.47 -1.72
CA LEU A 295 24.35 11.45 -2.84
C LEU A 295 25.13 11.15 -4.12
N ALA A 296 24.61 10.25 -4.93
CA ALA A 296 24.98 10.20 -6.34
C ALA A 296 24.29 11.36 -7.06
N CYS A 297 25.04 12.38 -7.43
CA CYS A 297 24.53 13.52 -8.16
C CYS A 297 24.74 13.29 -9.66
N PHE A 298 23.67 13.41 -10.43
CA PHE A 298 23.58 13.12 -11.84
C PHE A 298 23.27 14.40 -12.62
N LYS A 299 23.99 14.61 -13.72
CA LYS A 299 23.69 15.66 -14.70
C LYS A 299 23.40 14.98 -16.04
N PRO A 300 22.13 15.01 -16.50
CA PRO A 300 21.77 14.51 -17.82
C PRO A 300 22.60 15.21 -18.91
N ASP A 301 23.13 14.45 -19.85
CA ASP A 301 23.88 14.95 -21.01
C ASP A 301 23.76 13.97 -22.20
N THR A 302 24.48 14.23 -23.29
CA THR A 302 24.49 13.45 -24.54
C THR A 302 25.91 13.00 -24.92
N LEU A 303 26.67 12.57 -23.92
CA LEU A 303 28.03 12.10 -24.11
C LEU A 303 28.08 10.85 -25.00
N THR A 304 29.03 10.85 -25.93
CA THR A 304 29.29 9.69 -26.79
C THR A 304 29.67 8.47 -25.96
N LEU A 305 29.14 7.30 -26.34
CA LEU A 305 29.50 6.03 -25.74
C LEU A 305 31.03 5.83 -25.82
N PRO A 306 31.73 5.71 -24.67
CA PRO A 306 33.17 5.47 -24.65
C PRO A 306 33.53 4.19 -25.41
N ASP A 307 34.61 4.22 -26.21
CA ASP A 307 35.02 3.10 -27.07
C ASP A 307 35.15 1.78 -26.30
N ILE A 308 35.63 1.88 -25.07
CA ILE A 308 35.79 0.79 -24.14
C ILE A 308 34.51 0.02 -23.78
N LEU A 309 33.36 0.68 -23.85
CA LEU A 309 32.06 0.07 -23.59
C LEU A 309 31.46 -0.52 -24.88
N LYS A 310 31.96 -0.12 -26.06
CA LYS A 310 31.48 -0.63 -27.36
C LYS A 310 31.83 -2.11 -27.56
N GLU A 311 32.91 -2.57 -26.94
CA GLU A 311 33.37 -3.97 -27.04
C GLU A 311 32.45 -4.97 -26.31
N SER A 312 31.55 -4.49 -25.44
CA SER A 312 30.60 -5.33 -24.70
C SER A 312 29.17 -4.78 -24.82
N PRO A 313 28.32 -5.37 -25.69
CA PRO A 313 26.94 -4.92 -25.90
C PRO A 313 26.12 -4.81 -24.61
N GLY A 314 26.37 -5.71 -23.64
CA GLY A 314 25.70 -5.71 -22.35
C GLY A 314 26.07 -4.53 -21.45
N THR A 315 27.25 -3.93 -21.62
CA THR A 315 27.68 -2.72 -20.90
C THR A 315 27.33 -1.44 -21.66
N ALA A 316 27.33 -1.48 -23.00
CA ALA A 316 26.94 -0.35 -23.84
C ALA A 316 25.51 0.13 -23.54
N ARG A 317 24.57 -0.79 -23.30
CA ARG A 317 23.18 -0.47 -22.91
C ARG A 317 23.03 0.19 -21.54
N LEU A 318 24.05 0.12 -20.68
CA LEU A 318 24.03 0.71 -19.33
C LEU A 318 24.56 2.15 -19.33
N TRP A 319 25.17 2.58 -20.45
CA TRP A 319 25.67 3.93 -20.64
C TRP A 319 24.52 4.93 -20.75
N THR A 320 24.53 5.91 -19.86
CA THR A 320 23.49 6.93 -19.76
C THR A 320 23.76 8.18 -20.59
N GLY A 321 24.95 8.31 -21.20
CA GLY A 321 25.35 9.55 -21.86
C GLY A 321 25.58 10.73 -20.92
N SER A 322 25.62 10.50 -19.61
CA SER A 322 25.51 11.57 -18.61
C SER A 322 26.74 11.67 -17.70
N HIS A 323 26.78 12.73 -16.88
CA HIS A 323 27.81 12.91 -15.86
C HIS A 323 27.32 12.49 -14.48
N ILE A 324 28.24 12.00 -13.65
CA ILE A 324 27.99 11.68 -12.25
C ILE A 324 29.11 12.18 -11.34
N SER A 325 28.71 12.69 -10.18
CA SER A 325 29.58 13.18 -9.11
C SER A 325 28.99 12.79 -7.76
N TYR A 326 29.77 12.90 -6.70
CA TYR A 326 29.38 12.43 -5.38
C TYR A 326 29.49 13.54 -4.36
N SER A 327 28.43 13.77 -3.60
CA SER A 327 28.44 14.78 -2.54
C SER A 327 29.37 14.39 -1.38
N THR A 328 29.49 15.25 -0.38
CA THR A 328 29.93 14.78 0.94
C THR A 328 28.84 13.87 1.56
N PRO A 329 29.18 12.96 2.49
CA PRO A 329 28.20 12.13 3.16
C PRO A 329 27.11 12.96 3.86
N VAL A 330 25.86 12.58 3.62
CA VAL A 330 24.65 13.26 4.09
C VAL A 330 23.65 12.23 4.58
N ARG A 331 22.87 12.57 5.61
CA ARG A 331 21.71 11.76 5.98
C ARG A 331 20.62 11.92 4.92
N GLY A 332 19.98 10.84 4.50
CA GLY A 332 18.88 10.89 3.54
C GLY A 332 17.64 11.56 4.14
N ASP A 333 17.36 11.30 5.42
CA ASP A 333 16.20 11.85 6.14
C ASP A 333 16.33 13.34 6.54
N GLN A 334 17.42 14.02 6.18
CA GLN A 334 17.52 15.47 6.34
C GLN A 334 16.78 16.23 5.23
N PHE A 335 16.49 15.56 4.11
CA PHE A 335 15.76 16.12 2.99
C PHE A 335 14.27 15.81 3.17
N LYS A 336 13.42 16.84 3.22
CA LYS A 336 11.97 16.62 3.34
C LYS A 336 11.41 16.12 2.02
N THR A 337 11.91 16.67 0.92
CA THR A 337 11.46 16.38 -0.45
C THR A 337 12.63 16.03 -1.37
N ILE A 338 12.33 15.36 -2.48
CA ILE A 338 13.28 15.16 -3.57
C ILE A 338 13.81 16.51 -4.12
N ALA A 339 13.03 17.59 -4.03
CA ALA A 339 13.49 18.91 -4.44
C ALA A 339 14.65 19.39 -3.55
N ASP A 340 14.60 19.14 -2.23
CA ASP A 340 15.69 19.48 -1.31
C ASP A 340 16.97 18.68 -1.63
N ALA A 341 16.81 17.38 -1.90
CA ALA A 341 17.93 16.51 -2.25
C ALA A 341 18.55 16.90 -3.61
N ASN A 342 17.72 17.26 -4.60
CA ASN A 342 18.18 17.80 -5.87
C ASN A 342 18.90 19.14 -5.69
N GLN A 343 18.37 20.04 -4.85
CA GLN A 343 18.99 21.32 -4.54
C GLN A 343 20.36 21.14 -3.88
N ALA A 344 20.56 20.09 -3.07
CA ALA A 344 21.87 19.76 -2.51
C ALA A 344 22.89 19.42 -3.61
N CYS A 345 22.50 18.57 -4.57
CA CYS A 345 23.33 18.30 -5.75
C CYS A 345 23.60 19.55 -6.58
N ALA A 346 22.56 20.36 -6.82
CA ALA A 346 22.66 21.58 -7.60
C ALA A 346 23.58 22.63 -6.96
N THR A 347 23.52 22.76 -5.64
CA THR A 347 24.38 23.68 -4.87
C THR A 347 25.85 23.28 -4.97
N GLN A 348 26.14 21.98 -4.95
CA GLN A 348 27.52 21.49 -4.96
C GLN A 348 28.14 21.45 -6.37
N PHE A 349 27.35 21.17 -7.40
CA PHE A 349 27.88 20.89 -8.74
C PHE A 349 27.31 21.77 -9.86
N GLY A 350 26.28 22.58 -9.59
CA GLY A 350 25.63 23.50 -10.53
C GLY A 350 24.16 23.16 -10.80
N HIS A 351 23.38 24.12 -11.30
CA HIS A 351 21.92 24.04 -11.41
C HIS A 351 21.34 22.83 -12.19
N ASP A 352 22.10 22.23 -13.11
CA ASP A 352 21.65 21.07 -13.90
C ASP A 352 21.79 19.72 -13.18
N TRP A 353 22.36 19.71 -11.97
CA TRP A 353 22.59 18.49 -11.21
C TRP A 353 21.41 18.16 -10.30
N ARG A 354 21.04 16.88 -10.28
CA ARG A 354 20.00 16.32 -9.42
C ARG A 354 20.47 15.02 -8.78
N VAL A 355 19.71 14.44 -7.85
CA VAL A 355 19.99 13.09 -7.39
C VAL A 355 19.80 12.11 -8.56
N ALA A 356 20.72 11.16 -8.69
CA ALA A 356 20.62 10.06 -9.63
C ALA A 356 19.41 9.18 -9.29
N SER A 357 18.77 8.63 -10.30
CA SER A 357 17.62 7.74 -10.16
C SER A 357 17.96 6.31 -10.53
N HIS A 358 17.31 5.37 -9.86
CA HIS A 358 17.26 3.95 -10.23
C HIS A 358 16.86 3.74 -11.71
N HIS A 359 16.14 4.70 -12.29
CA HIS A 359 15.64 4.67 -13.67
C HIS A 359 16.47 5.49 -14.67
N ASP A 360 17.63 6.05 -14.27
CA ASP A 360 18.48 6.82 -15.18
C ASP A 360 19.27 5.96 -16.17
N GLY A 361 19.40 4.66 -15.89
CA GLY A 361 19.99 3.67 -16.78
C GLY A 361 19.04 2.50 -17.03
N VAL A 362 19.56 1.28 -16.94
CA VAL A 362 18.70 0.09 -16.87
C VAL A 362 18.28 -0.08 -15.40
N PRO A 363 17.06 -0.56 -15.10
CA PRO A 363 16.66 -0.84 -13.72
C PRO A 363 17.75 -1.59 -12.94
N GLY A 364 18.23 -0.97 -11.86
CA GLY A 364 19.25 -1.52 -10.97
C GLY A 364 20.71 -1.22 -11.34
N SER A 365 20.99 -0.49 -12.42
CA SER A 365 22.35 -0.14 -12.84
C SER A 365 22.44 1.09 -13.74
N LEU A 366 23.44 1.95 -13.51
CA LEU A 366 23.75 3.07 -14.41
C LEU A 366 25.26 3.27 -14.57
N TYR A 367 25.68 3.62 -15.79
CA TYR A 367 27.06 3.94 -16.13
C TYR A 367 27.11 5.40 -16.60
N ALA A 368 28.02 6.18 -16.04
CA ALA A 368 28.12 7.62 -16.31
C ALA A 368 29.57 8.11 -16.24
N GLN A 369 29.86 9.23 -16.91
CA GLN A 369 31.18 9.85 -16.86
C GLN A 369 31.42 10.47 -15.50
N THR A 370 32.60 10.27 -14.92
CA THR A 370 32.99 10.91 -13.65
C THR A 370 34.43 11.38 -13.68
N THR A 371 34.76 12.36 -12.83
CA THR A 371 36.14 12.79 -12.58
C THR A 371 36.76 12.10 -11.38
N LYS A 372 35.96 11.48 -10.51
CA LYS A 372 36.40 10.80 -9.29
C LYS A 372 35.54 9.59 -9.01
N ARG A 373 36.19 8.44 -8.82
CA ARG A 373 35.55 7.20 -8.36
C ARG A 373 35.67 7.03 -6.84
N ILE A 374 34.69 6.39 -6.23
CA ILE A 374 34.66 5.95 -4.82
C ILE A 374 34.24 4.47 -4.72
N PRO A 375 35.06 3.53 -5.22
CA PRO A 375 34.69 2.12 -5.29
C PRO A 375 34.31 1.55 -3.91
N LYS A 376 33.34 0.63 -3.90
CA LYS A 376 32.74 0.02 -2.69
C LYS A 376 31.95 0.97 -1.79
N GLN A 377 31.81 2.23 -2.13
CA GLN A 377 30.98 3.15 -1.36
C GLN A 377 29.51 2.98 -1.77
N ARG A 378 28.61 2.95 -0.76
CA ARG A 378 27.17 3.06 -0.98
C ARG A 378 26.76 4.51 -1.15
N LEU A 379 25.81 4.73 -2.04
CA LEU A 379 25.36 6.04 -2.49
C LEU A 379 23.85 6.10 -2.43
N TRP A 380 23.32 7.22 -1.92
CA TRP A 380 21.90 7.50 -2.01
C TRP A 380 21.47 7.70 -3.47
N ILE A 381 20.38 7.05 -3.85
CA ILE A 381 19.75 7.09 -5.18
C ILE A 381 18.26 7.31 -4.99
N ASP A 382 17.62 7.99 -5.93
CA ASP A 382 16.17 8.15 -5.96
C ASP A 382 15.45 6.99 -6.67
N ILE A 383 14.30 6.57 -6.14
CA ILE A 383 13.41 5.63 -6.82
C ILE A 383 11.94 6.14 -6.80
N LYS A 384 11.56 6.80 -7.89
CA LYS A 384 10.31 7.58 -7.98
C LYS A 384 9.01 6.81 -7.77
N ASP A 385 9.01 5.52 -8.09
CA ASP A 385 7.85 4.64 -8.11
C ASP A 385 7.76 3.72 -6.88
N GLN A 386 8.68 3.85 -5.93
CA GLN A 386 8.71 3.05 -4.71
C GLN A 386 8.71 3.98 -3.48
N PRO A 387 7.53 4.28 -2.89
CA PRO A 387 7.41 5.28 -1.83
C PRO A 387 8.20 4.92 -0.56
N TYR A 388 8.38 3.61 -0.30
CA TYR A 388 9.16 3.11 0.83
C TYR A 388 10.61 2.79 0.48
N GLY A 389 11.01 2.95 -0.79
CA GLY A 389 12.38 2.74 -1.26
C GLY A 389 13.23 4.00 -1.28
N THR A 390 12.73 5.13 -0.77
CA THR A 390 13.37 6.45 -0.86
C THR A 390 13.34 7.17 0.49
N CYS A 391 14.29 8.07 0.73
CA CYS A 391 14.41 8.79 2.00
C CYS A 391 13.67 10.12 2.09
N TRP A 392 12.97 10.51 1.02
CA TRP A 392 12.36 11.83 0.87
C TRP A 392 11.00 11.74 0.19
N ALA A 393 10.12 12.71 0.47
CA ALA A 393 8.82 12.82 -0.16
C ALA A 393 8.92 13.31 -1.62
N ARG A 394 7.84 13.14 -2.39
CA ARG A 394 7.81 13.50 -3.82
C ARG A 394 7.57 14.99 -4.07
N GLN A 395 6.79 15.67 -3.23
CA GLN A 395 6.52 17.10 -3.21
C GLN A 395 5.82 17.49 -1.91
#